data_AF-A0A382CNN0-F1
#
_entry.id   AF-A0A382CNN0-F1
#
_cell.length_a   1.000
_cell.length_b   1.000
_cell.length_c   1.000
_cell.angle_alpha   90.00
_cell.angle_beta   90.00
_cell.angle_gamma   90.00
#
_symmetry.space_group_name_H-M   'P 1'
#
loop_
_entity.id
_entity.type
_entity.pdbx_description
1 polymer ?
#
loop_
_entity_poly.entity_id
_entity_poly.type
_entity_poly.pdbx_seq_one_letter_code
_entity_poly.pdbx_strand_id
1 'polypeptide(L)' 'MNDNDFDVTENINNEIKTNSVVLYMKGTPAFPMCGFSAATVQVLTNLGVKFSSVNVLDSDKIREGIKKFSNWPTIPQLYV' A
#
# COMPACT_ATOMS: atom_id res chain seq x y z
N MET A 1 1.80 -14.71 -20.45
CA MET A 1 1.64 -13.79 -19.30
C MET A 1 0.30 -14.15 -18.67
N ASN A 2 0.25 -14.48 -17.38
CA ASN A 2 -0.98 -14.98 -16.76
C ASN A 2 -1.97 -13.84 -16.60
N ASP A 3 -3.24 -14.06 -17.01
CA ASP A 3 -4.33 -13.07 -16.97
C ASP A 3 -4.55 -12.42 -15.59
N ASN A 4 -4.05 -13.06 -14.52
CA ASN A 4 -4.13 -12.59 -13.13
C ASN A 4 -3.16 -11.44 -12.77
N ASP A 5 -2.06 -11.23 -13.50
CA ASP A 5 -1.05 -10.19 -13.14
C ASP A 5 -1.45 -8.80 -13.70
N PHE A 6 -2.20 -8.79 -14.81
CA PHE A 6 -2.75 -7.59 -15.41
C PHE A 6 -3.80 -6.94 -14.50
N ASP A 7 -4.72 -7.74 -13.96
CA ASP A 7 -5.79 -7.31 -13.04
C ASP A 7 -5.23 -6.64 -11.76
N VAL A 8 -4.21 -7.23 -11.14
CA VAL A 8 -3.59 -6.66 -9.91
C VAL A 8 -2.95 -5.29 -10.19
N THR A 9 -2.25 -5.17 -11.31
CA THR A 9 -1.56 -3.94 -11.71
C THR A 9 -2.56 -2.82 -12.02
N GLU A 10 -3.67 -3.15 -12.69
CA GLU A 10 -4.75 -2.21 -12.97
C GLU A 10 -5.44 -1.76 -11.67
N ASN A 11 -5.72 -2.70 -10.76
CA ASN A 11 -6.30 -2.39 -9.44
C ASN A 11 -5.40 -1.45 -8.62
N ILE A 12 -4.09 -1.69 -8.59
CA ILE A 12 -3.12 -0.81 -7.93
C ILE A 12 -3.12 0.59 -8.56
N ASN A 13 -3.08 0.66 -9.89
CA ASN A 13 -3.15 1.93 -10.62
C ASN A 13 -4.43 2.72 -10.29
N ASN A 14 -5.57 2.02 -10.25
CA ASN A 14 -6.86 2.65 -9.96
C ASN A 14 -6.90 3.17 -8.52
N GLU A 15 -6.38 2.40 -7.56
CA GLU A 15 -6.29 2.83 -6.16
C GLU A 15 -5.45 4.11 -6.01
N ILE A 16 -4.27 4.15 -6.64
CA ILE A 16 -3.37 5.31 -6.59
C ILE A 16 -3.99 6.53 -7.29
N LYS A 17 -4.70 6.34 -8.41
CA LYS A 17 -5.36 7.44 -9.13
C LYS A 17 -6.60 7.99 -8.41
N THR A 18 -7.31 7.15 -7.68
CA THR A 18 -8.58 7.51 -7.04
C THR A 18 -8.36 8.24 -5.72
N ASN A 19 -7.22 8.01 -5.06
CA ASN A 19 -6.93 8.54 -3.74
C ASN A 19 -5.71 9.46 -3.81
N SER A 20 -5.83 10.67 -3.23
CA SER A 20 -4.72 11.64 -3.22
C SER A 20 -3.51 11.18 -2.38
N VAL A 21 -3.72 10.28 -1.42
CA VAL A 21 -2.63 9.67 -0.64
C VAL A 21 -3.01 8.23 -0.34
N VAL A 22 -2.17 7.28 -0.74
CA VAL A 22 -2.37 5.84 -0.49
C VAL A 22 -1.16 5.24 0.19
N LEU A 23 -1.40 4.53 1.30
CA LEU A 23 -0.39 3.79 2.03
C LEU A 23 -0.62 2.28 1.90
N TYR A 24 0.26 1.60 1.16
CA TYR A 24 0.37 0.14 1.21
C TYR A 24 1.21 -0.25 2.43
N MET A 25 0.63 -0.98 3.38
CA MET A 25 1.25 -1.28 4.67
C MET A 25 0.97 -2.71 5.14
N LYS A 26 1.72 -3.15 6.16
CA LYS A 26 1.48 -4.43 6.84
C LYS A 26 0.56 -4.18 8.04
N GLY A 27 -0.66 -4.73 7.99
CA GLY A 27 -1.72 -4.45 8.95
C GLY A 27 -2.54 -3.22 8.53
N THR A 28 -3.27 -2.63 9.48
CA THR A 28 -4.10 -1.43 9.25
C THR A 28 -3.58 -0.25 10.06
N PRO A 29 -4.00 1.00 9.78
CA PRO A 29 -3.62 2.15 10.59
C PRO A 29 -3.96 2.00 12.08
N ALA A 30 -5.08 1.34 12.40
CA ALA A 30 -5.49 1.04 13.76
C ALA A 30 -4.69 -0.11 14.40
N PHE A 31 -4.26 -1.09 13.58
CA PHE A 31 -3.53 -2.27 14.04
C PHE A 31 -2.33 -2.55 13.10
N PRO A 32 -1.24 -1.76 13.18
CA PRO A 32 -0.07 -1.96 12.34
C PRO A 32 0.69 -3.22 12.80
N MET A 33 1.08 -4.06 11.84
CA MET A 33 1.75 -5.35 12.09
C MET A 33 3.25 -5.33 11.79
N CYS A 34 3.82 -4.14 11.55
CA CYS A 34 5.24 -3.93 11.30
C CYS A 34 5.67 -2.55 11.80
N GLY A 35 6.83 -2.45 12.46
CA GLY A 35 7.33 -1.19 13.02
C GLY A 35 7.49 -0.08 11.98
N PHE A 36 7.92 -0.40 10.75
CA PHE A 36 8.01 0.59 9.68
C PHE A 36 6.63 1.10 9.24
N SER A 37 5.64 0.21 9.14
CA SER A 37 4.26 0.58 8.85
C SER A 37 3.65 1.45 9.96
N ALA A 38 3.91 1.12 11.23
CA ALA A 38 3.49 1.94 12.37
C ALA A 38 4.13 3.34 12.33
N ALA A 39 5.42 3.42 12.01
CA ALA A 39 6.14 4.70 11.92
C ALA A 39 5.56 5.59 10.82
N THR A 40 5.28 5.04 9.63
CA THR A 40 4.66 5.82 8.53
C THR A 40 3.27 6.34 8.91
N VAL A 41 2.43 5.50 9.52
CA VAL A 41 1.10 5.92 10.01
C VAL A 41 1.21 7.05 11.04
N GLN A 42 2.16 6.93 11.98
CA GLN A 42 2.37 7.95 13.02
C GLN A 42 2.77 9.30 12.40
N VAL A 43 3.67 9.31 11.42
CA VAL A 43 4.10 10.54 10.73
C VAL A 43 2.92 11.18 10.00
N LEU A 44 2.16 10.42 9.20
CA LEU A 44 1.01 10.94 8.46
C LEU A 44 -0.06 11.50 9.41
N THR A 45 -0.32 10.81 10.51
CA THR A 45 -1.26 11.25 11.54
C THR A 45 -0.80 12.55 12.20
N ASN A 46 0.47 12.66 12.57
CA ASN A 46 1.04 13.87 13.18
C ASN A 46 0.98 15.07 12.23
N LEU A 47 1.11 14.83 10.92
CA LEU A 47 0.99 15.86 9.88
C LEU A 47 -0.47 16.20 9.54
N GLY A 48 -1.45 15.50 10.12
CA GLY A 48 -2.87 15.69 9.81
C GLY A 48 -3.25 15.28 8.38
N VAL A 49 -2.44 14.46 7.73
CA VAL A 49 -2.69 13.98 6.36
C VAL A 49 -3.76 12.91 6.40
N LYS A 50 -4.84 13.12 5.63
CA LYS A 50 -5.82 12.07 5.36
C LYS A 50 -5.29 11.16 4.26
N PHE A 51 -5.34 9.85 4.47
CA PHE A 51 -4.86 8.87 3.51
C PHE A 51 -5.74 7.62 3.53
N SER A 52 -5.77 6.93 2.40
CA SER A 52 -6.32 5.57 2.28
C SER A 52 -5.22 4.56 2.57
N SER A 53 -5.57 3.41 3.13
CA SER A 53 -4.59 2.36 3.46
C SER A 53 -5.00 1.02 2.87
N VAL A 54 -4.03 0.31 2.30
CA VAL A 54 -4.19 -1.06 1.80
C VAL A 54 -3.35 -2.00 2.64
N ASN A 55 -4.01 -2.95 3.30
CA ASN A 55 -3.32 -4.01 4.05
C ASN A 55 -2.83 -5.10 3.09
N VAL A 56 -1.54 -5.14 2.84
CA VAL A 56 -0.93 -6.12 1.94
C VAL A 56 -0.89 -7.55 2.52
N LEU A 57 -1.16 -7.72 3.81
CA LEU A 57 -1.17 -9.05 4.43
C LEU A 57 -2.45 -9.84 4.11
N ASP A 58 -3.50 -9.15 3.67
CA ASP A 58 -4.77 -9.79 3.30
C ASP A 58 -4.71 -10.44 1.91
N SER A 59 -3.69 -10.13 1.11
CA SER A 59 -3.51 -10.67 -0.24
C SER A 59 -2.05 -10.71 -0.67
N ASP A 60 -1.49 -11.91 -0.80
CA ASP A 60 -0.14 -12.11 -1.36
C ASP A 60 -0.02 -11.58 -2.79
N LYS A 61 -1.13 -11.60 -3.56
CA LYS A 61 -1.16 -11.01 -4.90
C LYS A 61 -0.91 -9.50 -4.86
N ILE A 62 -1.58 -8.76 -3.98
CA ILE A 62 -1.34 -7.32 -3.81
C ILE A 62 0.06 -7.08 -3.25
N ARG A 63 0.50 -7.89 -2.29
CA ARG A 63 1.83 -7.77 -1.66
C ARG A 63 2.98 -7.90 -2.66
N GLU A 64 2.93 -8.88 -3.55
CA GLU A 64 3.96 -9.04 -4.58
C GLU A 64 3.71 -8.10 -5.76
N GLY A 65 2.45 -7.84 -6.10
CA GLY A 65 2.03 -6.91 -7.14
C GLY A 65 2.56 -5.50 -6.91
N ILE A 66 2.41 -4.94 -5.70
CA ILE A 66 2.85 -3.58 -5.40
C ILE A 66 4.37 -3.42 -5.50
N LYS A 67 5.13 -4.46 -5.12
CA LYS A 67 6.59 -4.45 -5.24
C LYS A 67 7.04 -4.45 -6.70
N LYS A 68 6.41 -5.27 -7.53
CA LYS A 68 6.68 -5.33 -8.97
C LYS A 68 6.26 -4.02 -9.64
N PHE A 69 5.09 -3.50 -9.31
CA PHE A 69 4.54 -2.26 -9.84
C PHE A 69 5.47 -1.07 -9.61
N SER A 70 5.96 -0.91 -8.38
CA SER A 70 6.90 0.16 -8.01
C SER A 70 8.35 -0.09 -8.42
N ASN A 71 8.67 -1.32 -8.86
CA ASN A 71 10.03 -1.82 -8.89
C ASN A 71 10.78 -1.58 -7.56
N TRP A 72 10.06 -1.72 -6.43
CA TRP A 72 10.58 -1.46 -5.08
C TRP A 72 10.27 -2.63 -4.14
N PRO A 73 11.27 -3.24 -3.48
CA PRO A 73 11.08 -4.54 -2.83
C PRO A 73 10.43 -4.48 -1.44
N THR A 74 10.34 -3.30 -0.82
CA THR A 74 9.95 -3.16 0.60
C THR A 74 8.59 -2.51 0.78
N ILE A 75 8.02 -2.73 1.97
CA ILE A 75 6.73 -2.20 2.44
C ILE A 75 7.01 -1.64 3.85
N PRO A 76 6.47 -0.48 4.25
CA PRO A 76 5.39 0.29 3.61
C PRO A 76 5.79 1.04 2.33
N GLN A 77 4.82 1.32 1.45
CA GLN A 77 4.95 2.19 0.28
C GLN A 77 3.86 3.26 0.31
N LEU A 78 4.25 4.53 0.20
CA LEU A 78 3.36 5.69 0.21
C LEU A 78 3.33 6.31 -1.19
N TYR A 79 2.14 6.57 -1.71
CA TYR A 79 1.89 7.23 -2.98
C TYR A 79 1.13 8.53 -2.74
N VAL A 80 1.49 9.58 -3.49
CA VAL A 80 0.92 10.93 -3.47
C VAL A 80 0.78 11.42 -4.91
#